data_AF-A0A3D3RFS6-F1
#
_entry.id   AF-A0A3D3RFS6-F1
#
_cell.length_a   1.000
_cell.length_b   1.000
_cell.length_c   1.000
_cell.angle_alpha   90.00
_cell.angle_beta   90.00
_cell.angle_gamma   90.00
#
_symmetry.space_group_name_H-M   'P 1'
#
loop_
_entity.id
_entity.type
_entity.pdbx_description
1 polymer ?
#
loop_
_entity_poly.entity_id
_entity_poly.type
_entity_poly.pdbx_seq_one_letter_code
_entity_poly.pdbx_strand_id
1 'polypeptide(L)' 'MKPITIRQAVLTDLDALVPLFDCYRQFYGCVSDLTAAREFLKARFLHG' A
#
# COMPACT_ATOMS: atom_id res chain seq x y z
N MET A 1 -15.90 -15.32 -15.77
CA MET A 1 -15.08 -14.74 -14.69
C MET A 1 -13.74 -14.36 -15.28
N LYS A 2 -13.27 -13.12 -15.14
CA LYS A 2 -11.92 -12.75 -15.61
C LYS A 2 -10.88 -13.39 -14.67
N PRO A 3 -9.74 -13.90 -15.20
CA PRO A 3 -8.69 -14.43 -14.35
C PRO A 3 -8.10 -13.31 -13.47
N ILE A 4 -7.78 -13.64 -12.22
CA ILE A 4 -7.08 -12.74 -11.30
C ILE A 4 -5.58 -12.94 -11.52
N THR A 5 -4.85 -11.86 -11.79
CA THR A 5 -3.39 -11.89 -11.88
C THR A 5 -2.79 -11.57 -10.53
N ILE A 6 -1.90 -12.45 -10.04
CA ILE A 6 -1.14 -12.26 -8.80
C ILE A 6 0.33 -12.07 -9.19
N ARG A 7 0.97 -11.03 -8.66
CA ARG A 7 2.41 -10.74 -8.86
C ARG A 7 2.97 -9.98 -7.66
N GLN A 8 4.29 -9.97 -7.53
CA GLN A 8 4.97 -9.09 -6.58
C GLN A 8 4.70 -7.62 -6.94
N ALA A 9 4.43 -6.81 -5.91
CA ALA A 9 4.30 -5.37 -6.06
C ALA A 9 5.66 -4.72 -6.37
N VAL A 10 5.65 -3.66 -7.17
CA VAL A 10 6.82 -2.83 -7.49
C VAL A 10 6.53 -1.36 -7.20
N LEU A 11 7.55 -0.50 -7.29
CA LEU A 11 7.42 0.91 -6.92
C LEU A 11 6.32 1.67 -7.70
N THR A 12 6.05 1.29 -8.95
CA THR A 12 4.98 1.91 -9.76
C THR A 12 3.57 1.59 -9.25
N ASP A 13 3.41 0.58 -8.39
CA ASP A 13 2.12 0.23 -7.79
C ASP A 13 1.81 1.09 -6.55
N LEU A 14 2.75 1.92 -6.11
CA LEU A 14 2.66 2.64 -4.83
C LEU A 14 1.37 3.46 -4.71
N ASP A 15 0.98 4.19 -5.74
CA ASP A 15 -0.24 5.02 -5.70
C ASP A 15 -1.52 4.18 -5.55
N ALA A 16 -1.55 2.97 -6.08
CA ALA A 16 -2.66 2.04 -5.89
C ALA A 16 -2.65 1.38 -4.50
N LEU A 17 -1.46 1.14 -3.93
CA LEU A 17 -1.30 0.46 -2.64
C LEU A 17 -1.52 1.38 -1.43
N VAL A 18 -1.18 2.67 -1.53
CA VAL A 18 -1.32 3.65 -0.44
C VAL A 18 -2.73 3.68 0.15
N PRO A 19 -3.82 3.86 -0.62
CA PRO A 19 -5.16 3.89 -0.04
C PRO A 19 -5.59 2.54 0.54
N LEU A 20 -5.16 1.41 -0.06
CA LEU A 20 -5.47 0.07 0.47
C LEU A 20 -4.80 -0.17 1.82
N PHE A 21 -3.52 0.23 1.95
CA PHE A 21 -2.78 0.10 3.18
C PHE A 21 -3.33 1.04 4.26
N ASP A 22 -3.73 2.26 3.91
CA ASP A 22 -4.37 3.17 4.86
C ASP A 22 -5.72 2.64 5.35
N CYS A 23 -6.56 2.09 4.47
CA CYS A 23 -7.80 1.40 4.86
C CYS A 23 -7.52 0.21 5.80
N TYR A 24 -6.49 -0.57 5.54
CA TYR A 24 -6.06 -1.65 6.44
C TYR A 24 -5.67 -1.11 7.82
N ARG A 25 -4.95 0.01 7.90
CA ARG A 25 -4.61 0.66 9.18
C ARG A 25 -5.86 1.16 9.91
N GLN A 26 -6.77 1.80 9.19
CA GLN A 26 -8.04 2.29 9.75
C GLN A 26 -8.91 1.15 10.29
N PHE A 27 -8.92 -0.01 9.61
CA PHE A 27 -9.59 -1.21 10.09
C PHE A 27 -9.09 -1.67 11.47
N TYR A 28 -7.82 -1.44 11.78
CA TYR A 28 -7.22 -1.66 13.10
C TYR A 28 -7.26 -0.44 14.03
N GLY A 29 -8.08 0.58 13.72
CA GLY A 29 -8.30 1.74 14.58
C GLY A 29 -7.24 2.84 14.50
N CYS A 30 -6.32 2.77 13.53
CA CYS A 30 -5.38 3.87 13.29
C CYS A 30 -6.08 5.04 12.58
N VAL A 31 -5.70 6.26 12.92
CA VAL A 31 -6.12 7.46 12.18
C VAL A 31 -5.55 7.41 10.76
N SER A 32 -6.39 7.75 9.78
CA SER A 32 -5.98 7.86 8.37
C SER A 32 -4.84 8.85 8.22
N ASP A 33 -3.78 8.43 7.52
CA ASP A 33 -2.67 9.28 7.13
C ASP A 33 -2.02 8.72 5.87
N LEU A 34 -2.45 9.22 4.71
CA LEU A 34 -1.98 8.77 3.40
C LEU A 34 -0.52 9.14 3.13
N THR A 35 -0.03 10.22 3.73
CA THR A 35 1.36 10.65 3.58
C THR A 35 2.27 9.67 4.32
N ALA A 36 1.95 9.37 5.59
CA ALA A 36 2.68 8.38 6.36
C ALA A 36 2.60 6.98 5.73
N ALA A 37 1.43 6.57 5.23
CA ALA A 37 1.25 5.31 4.52
C ALA A 37 2.15 5.21 3.27
N ARG A 38 2.24 6.29 2.49
CA ARG A 38 3.11 6.36 1.30
C ARG A 38 4.58 6.26 1.66
N GLU A 39 5.06 7.04 2.62
CA GLU A 39 6.48 7.02 2.99
C GLU A 39 6.90 5.67 3.56
N PHE A 40 6.04 5.05 4.37
CA PHE A 40 6.28 3.72 4.91
C PHE A 40 6.40 2.64 3.83
N LEU A 41 5.47 2.63 2.85
CA LEU A 41 5.52 1.70 1.73
C LEU A 41 6.74 1.96 0.84
N LYS A 42 6.99 3.22 0.49
CA LYS A 42 8.15 3.63 -0.32
C LYS A 42 9.47 3.20 0.31
N ALA A 43 9.64 3.40 1.62
CA ALA A 43 10.83 2.97 2.34
C ALA A 43 11.07 1.45 2.22
N ARG A 44 10.00 0.64 2.23
CA ARG A 44 10.09 -0.82 2.04
C ARG A 44 10.41 -1.24 0.62
N PHE A 45 9.92 -0.52 -0.39
CA PHE A 45 10.30 -0.79 -1.78
C PHE A 45 11.76 -0.45 -2.06
N LEU A 46 12.33 0.54 -1.37
CA LEU A 46 13.71 1.01 -1.59
C LEU A 46 14.76 0.29 -0.74
N HIS A 47 14.38 -0.27 0.41
CA HIS A 47 15.30 -0.87 1.38
C HIS A 47 14.89 -2.28 1.82
N GLY A 48 14.08 -2.96 1.01
CA GLY A 48 13.63 -4.34 1.28
C GLY A 48 14.77 -5.34 1.41
#